data_AF-A0AA88HMM2-F1
#
_entry.id   AF-A0AA88HMM2-F1
#
_cell.length_a   1.000
_cell.length_b   1.000
_cell.length_c   1.000
_cell.angle_alpha   90.00
_cell.angle_beta   90.00
_cell.angle_gamma   90.00
#
_symmetry.space_group_name_H-M   'P 1'
#
loop_
_entity.id
_entity.type
_entity.pdbx_description
1 polymer ?
#
loop_
_entity_poly.entity_id
_entity_poly.type
_entity_poly.pdbx_seq_one_letter_code
_entity_poly.pdbx_strand_id
1 'polypeptide(L)'
;MSEQSLLQFALSELENYRDYRKFFTDGSKIGSRTGCGIWDDYKKLGIQYRLSDHTSIYIAELFAIDTAIKEIVREGKEGKYLVCTDSLSCLKYLKVAHEQAPTMARDIVQNIRMIEETGSCVSLIWIQAHVGVSGNERADQMAKDATKKETMENPPLPHIQTTIKIAEKLKEVELEEFRKRSLNMYLKITEYRYINHEMKHPEKRVADIIFRIRTGHAKTKKILKRWNVKYSSDCNVCGVEENLQHIIMECKKYETARSRLKEKVIKSDIQFRIKELLGKVAKNKQRETVKYLGQYVKDTGLIDVL
;
A
#
# COMPACT_ATOMS: atom_id res chain seq x y z
N MET A 1 11.14 -3.78 8.19
CA MET A 1 11.68 -3.96 6.84
C MET A 1 12.49 -2.73 6.59
N SER A 2 13.80 -2.90 6.42
CA SER A 2 14.66 -1.84 5.91
C SER A 2 14.28 -1.58 4.44
N GLU A 3 14.62 -0.40 3.94
CA GLU A 3 14.46 -0.04 2.53
C GLU A 3 15.11 -1.08 1.60
N GLN A 4 16.29 -1.60 1.99
CA GLN A 4 16.95 -2.72 1.31
C GLN A 4 16.11 -4.00 1.20
N SER A 5 15.31 -4.34 2.22
CA SER A 5 14.45 -5.53 2.16
C SER A 5 13.25 -5.36 1.23
N LEU A 6 12.76 -4.12 1.07
CA LEU A 6 11.69 -3.80 0.11
C LEU A 6 12.23 -3.78 -1.32
N LEU A 7 13.43 -3.23 -1.52
CA LEU A 7 14.14 -3.29 -2.79
C LEU A 7 14.35 -4.74 -3.23
N GLN A 8 14.87 -5.59 -2.35
CA GLN A 8 15.12 -7.00 -2.68
C GLN A 8 13.83 -7.74 -3.06
N PHE A 9 12.72 -7.46 -2.38
CA PHE A 9 11.41 -8.01 -2.72
C PHE A 9 10.95 -7.54 -4.11
N ALA A 10 11.01 -6.23 -4.39
CA ALA A 10 10.63 -5.68 -5.69
C ALA A 10 11.49 -6.24 -6.83
N LEU A 11 12.81 -6.38 -6.62
CA LEU A 11 13.71 -7.00 -7.59
C LEU A 11 13.38 -8.48 -7.81
N SER A 12 13.04 -9.23 -6.76
CA SER A 12 12.64 -10.62 -6.90
C SER A 12 11.33 -10.80 -7.68
N GLU A 13 10.38 -9.88 -7.52
CA GLU A 13 9.16 -9.88 -8.33
C GLU A 13 9.46 -9.57 -9.80
N LEU A 14 10.35 -8.61 -10.08
CA LEU A 14 10.77 -8.28 -11.44
C LEU A 14 11.52 -9.43 -12.13
N GLU A 15 12.19 -10.30 -11.37
CA GLU A 15 12.88 -11.49 -11.89
C GLU A 15 11.91 -12.52 -12.49
N ASN A 16 10.68 -12.61 -11.95
CA ASN A 16 9.62 -13.44 -12.55
C ASN A 16 9.25 -12.98 -13.98
N TYR A 17 9.62 -11.75 -14.33
CA TYR A 17 9.40 -11.14 -15.64
C TYR A 17 10.73 -10.78 -16.32
N ARG A 18 11.82 -11.53 -16.07
CA ARG A 18 13.13 -11.26 -16.66
C ARG A 18 13.10 -11.14 -18.19
N ASP A 19 12.29 -11.98 -18.86
CA ASP A 19 12.17 -12.03 -20.32
C ASP A 19 11.18 -10.98 -20.89
N TYR A 20 10.60 -10.14 -20.03
CA TYR A 20 9.69 -9.07 -20.44
C TYR A 20 10.45 -7.76 -20.63
N ARG A 21 10.09 -7.01 -21.66
CA ARG A 21 10.46 -5.59 -21.79
C ARG A 21 9.66 -4.75 -20.81
N LYS A 22 10.37 -3.99 -19.99
CA LYS A 22 9.81 -3.31 -18.82
C LYS A 22 9.62 -1.82 -19.12
N PHE A 23 8.40 -1.35 -18.91
CA PHE A 23 8.02 0.04 -18.86
C PHE A 23 7.69 0.39 -17.42
N PHE A 24 8.18 1.52 -16.94
CA PHE A 24 7.87 2.06 -15.62
C PHE A 24 7.07 3.35 -15.81
N THR A 25 6.04 3.55 -15.00
CA THR A 25 5.10 4.68 -15.17
C THR A 25 4.82 5.33 -13.83
N ASP A 26 4.74 6.65 -13.82
CA ASP A 26 4.46 7.45 -12.62
C ASP A 26 3.69 8.73 -12.97
N GLY A 27 2.85 9.20 -12.04
CA GLY A 27 2.18 10.49 -12.06
C GLY A 27 2.65 11.37 -10.91
N SER A 28 2.86 12.66 -11.17
CA SER A 28 3.25 13.62 -10.13
C SER A 28 2.34 14.84 -10.11
N LYS A 29 2.09 15.34 -8.90
CA LYS A 29 1.33 16.58 -8.67
C LYS A 29 2.01 17.46 -7.63
N ILE A 30 2.37 18.68 -8.02
CA ILE A 30 2.97 19.70 -7.17
C ILE A 30 2.09 20.96 -7.23
N GLY A 31 1.37 21.25 -6.15
CA GLY A 31 0.36 22.30 -6.13
C GLY A 31 -0.76 22.04 -7.14
N SER A 32 -1.01 22.97 -8.07
CA SER A 32 -1.93 22.78 -9.19
C SER A 32 -1.31 22.02 -10.37
N ARG A 33 0.02 21.95 -10.45
CA ARG A 33 0.74 21.45 -11.62
C ARG A 33 0.84 19.93 -11.57
N THR A 34 0.56 19.28 -12.68
CA THR A 34 0.49 17.82 -12.79
C THR A 34 1.29 17.35 -14.01
N GLY A 35 2.05 16.28 -13.86
CA GLY A 35 2.85 15.68 -14.92
C GLY A 35 2.85 14.16 -14.80
N CYS A 36 3.29 13.48 -15.85
CA CYS A 36 3.50 12.03 -15.83
C CYS A 36 4.81 11.68 -16.52
N GLY A 37 5.39 10.54 -16.13
CA GLY A 37 6.64 10.02 -16.64
C GLY A 37 6.52 8.53 -16.99
N ILE A 38 7.15 8.15 -18.09
CA ILE A 38 7.24 6.77 -18.58
C ILE A 38 8.70 6.49 -18.89
N TRP A 39 9.24 5.39 -18.38
CA TRP A 39 10.59 4.93 -18.65
C TRP A 39 10.58 3.55 -19.31
N ASP A 40 11.05 3.47 -20.55
CA ASP A 40 11.31 2.21 -21.25
C ASP A 40 12.71 1.72 -20.93
N ASP A 41 12.79 0.67 -20.11
CA ASP A 41 14.07 0.18 -19.64
C ASP A 41 14.85 -0.62 -20.70
N TYR A 42 14.20 -1.08 -21.77
CA TYR A 42 14.91 -1.73 -22.87
C TYR A 42 15.58 -0.70 -23.77
N LYS A 43 14.85 0.34 -24.20
CA LYS A 43 15.41 1.41 -25.06
C LYS A 43 16.25 2.44 -24.29
N LYS A 44 16.17 2.43 -22.95
CA LYS A 44 16.69 3.48 -22.08
C LYS A 44 16.19 4.86 -22.50
N LEU A 45 14.90 4.93 -22.86
CA LEU A 45 14.24 6.13 -23.34
C LEU A 45 13.09 6.49 -22.39
N GLY A 46 12.95 7.78 -22.12
CA GLY A 46 11.89 8.30 -21.30
C GLY A 46 10.92 9.18 -22.09
N ILE A 47 9.64 9.11 -21.74
CA ILE A 47 8.57 9.98 -22.25
C ILE A 47 7.93 10.67 -21.05
N GLN A 48 7.69 11.98 -21.17
CA GLN A 48 7.09 12.73 -20.07
C GLN A 48 6.15 13.80 -20.60
N TYR A 49 5.00 13.96 -19.94
CA TYR A 49 3.98 14.92 -20.33
C TYR A 49 3.58 15.84 -19.18
N ARG A 50 3.50 17.13 -19.47
CA ARG A 50 2.86 18.12 -18.63
C ARG A 50 1.36 18.09 -18.91
N LEU A 51 0.60 17.59 -17.94
CA LEU A 51 -0.86 17.51 -18.02
C LEU A 51 -1.50 18.87 -17.72
N SER A 52 -2.81 19.00 -17.89
CA SER A 52 -3.52 20.23 -17.53
C SER A 52 -3.41 20.53 -16.04
N ASP A 53 -3.48 21.81 -15.67
CA ASP A 53 -3.57 22.20 -14.26
C ASP A 53 -4.78 21.57 -13.57
N HIS A 54 -4.61 21.32 -12.28
CA HIS A 54 -5.60 20.68 -11.41
C HIS A 54 -5.95 19.23 -11.75
N THR A 55 -5.36 18.64 -12.81
CA THR A 55 -5.46 17.19 -13.08
C THR A 55 -5.21 16.40 -11.80
N SER A 56 -6.06 15.42 -11.53
CA SER A 56 -5.90 14.63 -10.31
C SER A 56 -4.70 13.69 -10.46
N ILE A 57 -4.02 13.41 -9.35
CA ILE A 57 -2.90 12.45 -9.32
C ILE A 57 -3.31 11.11 -9.95
N TYR A 58 -4.52 10.64 -9.65
CA TYR A 58 -5.07 9.42 -10.21
C TYR A 58 -5.16 9.41 -11.74
N ILE A 59 -5.54 10.54 -12.35
CA ILE A 59 -5.58 10.67 -13.81
C ILE A 59 -4.16 10.70 -14.38
N ALA A 60 -3.21 11.33 -13.69
CA ALA A 60 -1.82 11.37 -14.12
C ALA A 60 -1.21 9.96 -14.17
N GLU A 61 -1.42 9.18 -13.12
CA GLU A 61 -1.02 7.77 -13.05
C GLU A 61 -1.64 6.93 -14.17
N LEU A 62 -2.96 7.04 -14.36
CA LEU A 62 -3.67 6.27 -15.37
C LEU A 62 -3.24 6.68 -16.79
N PHE A 63 -2.97 7.96 -17.01
CA PHE A 63 -2.48 8.48 -18.26
C PHE A 63 -1.04 8.02 -18.56
N ALA A 64 -0.19 7.86 -17.54
CA ALA A 64 1.14 7.30 -17.69
C ALA A 64 1.07 5.83 -18.19
N ILE A 65 0.15 5.04 -17.62
CA ILE A 65 -0.12 3.66 -18.06
C ILE A 65 -0.65 3.63 -19.50
N ASP A 66 -1.66 4.45 -19.81
CA ASP A 66 -2.21 4.57 -21.17
C ASP A 66 -1.13 4.91 -22.20
N THR A 67 -0.24 5.85 -21.86
CA THR A 67 0.88 6.22 -22.70
C THR A 67 1.81 5.05 -22.95
N ALA A 68 2.21 4.30 -21.90
CA ALA A 68 3.08 3.14 -22.05
C ALA A 68 2.44 2.06 -22.96
N ILE A 69 1.13 1.82 -22.82
CA ILE A 69 0.40 0.88 -23.67
C ILE A 69 0.34 1.36 -25.12
N LYS A 70 0.05 2.64 -25.36
CA LYS A 70 0.06 3.23 -26.71
C LYS A 70 1.43 3.16 -27.38
N GLU A 71 2.50 3.29 -26.62
CA GLU A 71 3.86 3.11 -27.11
C GLU A 71 4.13 1.68 -27.58
N ILE A 72 3.62 0.68 -26.85
CA ILE A 72 3.70 -0.73 -27.26
C ILE A 72 2.90 -0.96 -28.55
N VAL A 73 1.66 -0.47 -28.62
CA VAL A 73 0.82 -0.55 -29.83
C VAL A 73 1.52 0.09 -31.03
N ARG A 74 2.05 1.31 -30.85
CA ARG A 74 2.72 2.08 -31.91
C ARG A 74 3.95 1.36 -32.45
N GLU A 75 4.70 0.66 -31.60
CA GLU A 75 5.86 -0.09 -32.03
C GLU A 75 5.48 -1.37 -32.79
N GLY A 76 4.34 -1.99 -32.47
CA GLY A 76 3.78 -3.12 -33.23
C GLY A 76 4.67 -4.36 -33.28
N LYS A 77 5.65 -4.49 -32.38
CA LYS A 77 6.54 -5.66 -32.31
C LYS A 77 5.92 -6.72 -31.41
N GLU A 78 5.99 -7.96 -31.86
CA GLU A 78 5.63 -9.10 -31.02
C GLU A 78 6.57 -9.24 -29.82
N GLY A 79 6.03 -9.54 -28.64
CA GLY A 79 6.86 -9.72 -27.46
C GLY A 79 6.10 -9.83 -26.13
N LYS A 80 6.88 -9.89 -25.05
CA LYS A 80 6.39 -9.88 -23.67
C LYS A 80 6.67 -8.51 -23.05
N TYR A 81 5.62 -7.84 -22.58
CA TYR A 81 5.66 -6.47 -22.10
C TYR A 81 5.17 -6.39 -20.66
N LEU A 82 5.95 -5.71 -19.81
CA LEU A 82 5.62 -5.49 -18.41
C LEU A 82 5.49 -3.99 -18.16
N VAL A 83 4.32 -3.54 -17.72
CA VAL A 83 4.11 -2.17 -17.27
C VAL A 83 4.07 -2.16 -15.74
N CYS A 84 5.01 -1.45 -15.13
CA CYS A 84 5.17 -1.31 -13.70
C CYS A 84 4.68 0.06 -13.25
N THR A 85 3.78 0.08 -12.27
CA THR A 85 3.25 1.31 -11.65
C THR A 85 3.24 1.16 -10.14
N ASP A 86 3.42 2.24 -9.39
CA ASP A 86 3.21 2.26 -7.95
C ASP A 86 1.76 2.62 -7.56
N SER A 87 0.92 2.92 -8.54
CA SER A 87 -0.49 3.22 -8.39
C SER A 87 -1.36 1.95 -8.36
N LEU A 88 -1.45 1.34 -7.18
CA LEU A 88 -2.31 0.18 -6.95
C LEU A 88 -3.80 0.49 -7.28
N SER A 89 -4.24 1.72 -7.10
CA SER A 89 -5.61 2.15 -7.42
C SER A 89 -5.89 2.09 -8.92
N CYS A 90 -4.95 2.50 -9.77
CA CYS A 90 -5.06 2.37 -11.22
C CYS A 90 -5.15 0.91 -11.67
N LEU A 91 -4.33 0.02 -11.10
CA LEU A 91 -4.39 -1.41 -11.44
C LEU A 91 -5.71 -2.07 -11.06
N LYS A 92 -6.22 -1.77 -9.86
CA LYS A 92 -7.53 -2.26 -9.43
C LYS A 92 -8.62 -1.76 -10.37
N TYR A 93 -8.58 -0.48 -10.72
CA TYR A 93 -9.55 0.12 -11.62
C TYR A 93 -9.55 -0.57 -12.99
N LEU A 94 -8.38 -0.81 -13.58
CA LEU A 94 -8.26 -1.54 -14.85
C LEU A 94 -8.78 -2.98 -14.76
N LYS A 95 -8.66 -3.63 -13.59
CA LYS A 95 -9.18 -4.98 -13.35
C LYS A 95 -10.71 -5.04 -13.30
N VAL A 96 -11.38 -3.98 -12.81
CA VAL A 96 -12.85 -3.92 -12.67
C VAL A 96 -13.51 -3.09 -13.78
N ALA A 97 -12.73 -2.52 -14.69
CA ALA A 97 -13.21 -1.74 -15.82
C ALA A 97 -13.98 -2.66 -16.80
N HIS A 98 -15.28 -2.82 -16.55
CA HIS A 98 -16.23 -3.41 -17.49
C HIS A 98 -16.54 -2.43 -18.64
N GLU A 99 -17.31 -2.88 -19.62
CA GLU A 99 -17.70 -2.14 -20.84
C GLU A 99 -18.25 -0.71 -20.59
N GLN A 100 -18.67 -0.37 -19.37
CA GLN A 100 -19.18 0.94 -18.96
C GLN A 100 -18.15 1.89 -18.31
N ALA A 101 -16.86 1.53 -18.23
CA ALA A 101 -15.83 2.39 -17.63
C ALA A 101 -15.58 3.70 -18.43
N PRO A 102 -15.11 4.78 -17.78
CA PRO A 102 -14.51 5.95 -18.42
C PRO A 102 -13.57 5.54 -19.55
N THR A 103 -13.66 6.28 -20.65
CA THR A 103 -13.03 5.97 -21.95
C THR A 103 -11.56 5.59 -21.84
N MET A 104 -10.74 6.28 -21.04
CA MET A 104 -9.30 5.96 -20.93
C MET A 104 -9.02 4.54 -20.42
N ALA A 105 -9.76 4.03 -19.43
CA ALA A 105 -9.56 2.65 -18.98
C ALA A 105 -10.06 1.63 -20.01
N ARG A 106 -11.14 1.96 -20.73
CA ARG A 106 -11.61 1.13 -21.84
C ARG A 106 -10.54 1.06 -22.94
N ASP A 107 -9.95 2.21 -23.29
CA ASP A 107 -8.90 2.30 -24.31
C ASP A 107 -7.66 1.50 -23.90
N ILE A 108 -7.22 1.59 -22.64
CA ILE A 108 -6.12 0.76 -22.10
C ILE A 108 -6.44 -0.74 -22.27
N VAL A 109 -7.62 -1.18 -21.82
CA VAL A 109 -8.02 -2.60 -21.89
C VAL A 109 -8.16 -3.08 -23.32
N GLN A 110 -8.72 -2.25 -24.22
CA GLN A 110 -8.85 -2.57 -25.64
C GLN A 110 -7.48 -2.67 -26.31
N ASN A 111 -6.58 -1.71 -26.04
CA ASN A 111 -5.22 -1.74 -26.57
C ASN A 111 -4.44 -2.97 -26.08
N ILE A 112 -4.60 -3.37 -24.80
CA ILE A 112 -4.01 -4.61 -24.29
C ILE A 112 -4.53 -5.81 -25.07
N ARG A 113 -5.86 -5.93 -25.27
CA ARG A 113 -6.45 -7.02 -26.05
C ARG A 113 -5.92 -7.05 -27.49
N MET A 114 -5.84 -5.91 -28.16
CA MET A 114 -5.27 -5.82 -29.52
C MET A 114 -3.81 -6.27 -29.55
N ILE A 115 -3.01 -5.92 -28.53
CA ILE A 115 -1.63 -6.42 -28.42
C ILE A 115 -1.65 -7.95 -28.25
N GLU A 116 -2.50 -8.49 -27.38
CA GLU A 116 -2.60 -9.93 -27.14
C GLU A 116 -3.07 -10.73 -28.37
N GLU A 117 -3.93 -10.13 -29.21
CA GLU A 117 -4.36 -10.71 -30.49
C GLU A 117 -3.21 -10.92 -31.48
N THR A 118 -2.09 -10.19 -31.33
CA THR A 118 -0.86 -10.42 -32.12
C THR A 118 -0.02 -11.59 -31.62
N GLY A 119 -0.43 -12.30 -30.57
CA GLY A 119 0.38 -13.32 -29.90
C GLY A 119 1.38 -12.76 -28.88
N SER A 120 1.34 -11.44 -28.63
CA SER A 120 2.11 -10.79 -27.58
C SER A 120 1.48 -10.99 -26.19
N CYS A 121 2.22 -10.68 -25.13
CA CYS A 121 1.72 -10.71 -23.76
C CYS A 121 1.96 -9.36 -23.10
N VAL A 122 0.95 -8.82 -22.42
CA VAL A 122 1.08 -7.61 -21.60
C VAL A 122 0.73 -7.96 -20.16
N SER A 123 1.59 -7.59 -19.23
CA SER A 123 1.35 -7.74 -17.79
C SER A 123 1.48 -6.39 -17.11
N LEU A 124 0.53 -6.07 -16.23
CA LEU A 124 0.57 -4.87 -15.40
C LEU A 124 0.83 -5.31 -13.96
N ILE A 125 1.88 -4.78 -13.34
CA ILE A 125 2.23 -5.11 -11.96
C ILE A 125 2.36 -3.87 -11.09
N TRP A 126 2.11 -4.06 -9.80
CA TRP A 126 2.37 -3.05 -8.80
C TRP A 126 3.79 -3.20 -8.28
N ILE A 127 4.53 -2.09 -8.18
CA ILE A 127 5.81 -2.01 -7.49
C ILE A 127 5.77 -0.93 -6.41
N GLN A 128 6.48 -1.15 -5.31
CA GLN A 128 6.50 -0.17 -4.23
C GLN A 128 7.27 1.09 -4.66
N ALA A 129 6.69 2.26 -4.42
CA ALA A 129 7.32 3.55 -4.64
C ALA A 129 8.55 3.76 -3.74
N HIS A 130 9.57 4.47 -4.27
CA HIS A 130 10.72 4.97 -3.50
C HIS A 130 11.49 3.92 -2.71
N VAL A 131 11.68 2.74 -3.31
CA VAL A 131 12.49 1.67 -2.73
C VAL A 131 13.80 1.47 -3.48
N GLY A 132 14.11 2.30 -4.48
CA GLY A 132 15.37 2.24 -5.22
C GLY A 132 15.34 1.35 -6.47
N VAL A 133 14.15 0.99 -6.99
CA VAL A 133 14.04 0.33 -8.30
C VAL A 133 14.35 1.36 -9.37
N SER A 134 15.51 1.23 -10.03
CA SER A 134 16.04 2.27 -10.93
C SER A 134 15.05 2.75 -12.00
N GLY A 135 14.27 1.85 -12.62
CA GLY A 135 13.26 2.24 -13.62
C GLY A 135 12.12 3.05 -13.02
N ASN A 136 11.69 2.72 -11.80
CA ASN A 136 10.63 3.45 -11.09
C ASN A 136 11.10 4.84 -10.66
N GLU A 137 12.30 4.94 -10.09
CA GLU A 137 12.86 6.23 -9.69
C GLU A 137 13.05 7.16 -10.90
N ARG A 138 13.37 6.60 -12.08
CA ARG A 138 13.41 7.37 -13.34
C ARG A 138 12.04 7.87 -13.74
N ALA A 139 11.02 7.01 -13.73
CA ALA A 139 9.65 7.42 -14.06
C ALA A 139 9.14 8.52 -13.12
N ASP A 140 9.35 8.38 -11.81
CA ASP A 140 9.00 9.37 -10.79
C ASP A 140 9.73 10.71 -11.00
N GLN A 141 11.04 10.66 -11.24
CA GLN A 141 11.81 11.87 -11.52
C GLN A 141 11.30 12.57 -12.78
N MET A 142 10.99 11.82 -13.83
CA MET A 142 10.42 12.36 -15.07
C MET A 142 9.03 12.96 -14.85
N ALA A 143 8.15 12.31 -14.08
CA ALA A 143 6.84 12.85 -13.74
C ALA A 143 6.95 14.16 -12.97
N LYS A 144 7.88 14.24 -12.00
CA LYS A 144 8.20 15.45 -11.25
C LYS A 144 8.75 16.56 -12.14
N ASP A 145 9.68 16.24 -13.04
CA ASP A 145 10.25 17.23 -13.97
C ASP A 145 9.23 17.72 -14.99
N ALA A 146 8.34 16.84 -15.44
CA ALA A 146 7.23 17.22 -16.30
C ALA A 146 6.35 18.30 -15.66
N THR A 147 6.11 18.28 -14.34
CA THR A 147 5.33 19.34 -13.65
C THR A 147 5.94 20.73 -13.83
N LYS A 148 7.26 20.83 -14.03
CA LYS A 148 8.01 22.08 -14.14
C LYS A 148 7.97 22.67 -15.56
N LYS A 149 7.64 21.87 -16.58
CA LYS A 149 7.49 22.36 -17.97
C LYS A 149 6.43 23.46 -18.04
N GLU A 150 6.73 24.53 -18.76
CA GLU A 150 5.83 25.68 -18.92
C GLU A 150 4.66 25.37 -19.83
N THR A 151 4.90 24.61 -20.90
CA THR A 151 3.88 24.22 -21.88
C THR A 151 3.15 22.96 -21.43
N MET A 152 1.82 23.03 -21.42
CA MET A 152 0.98 21.84 -21.26
C MET A 152 0.93 21.11 -22.60
N GLU A 153 1.35 19.86 -22.60
CA GLU A 153 1.22 18.99 -23.76
C GLU A 153 -0.17 18.38 -23.70
N ASN A 154 -1.19 19.22 -23.95
CA ASN A 154 -2.63 18.99 -23.73
C ASN A 154 -3.10 17.69 -24.42
N PRO A 155 -3.00 16.51 -23.77
CA PRO A 155 -3.47 15.30 -24.41
C PRO A 155 -4.99 15.39 -24.39
N PRO A 156 -5.71 14.84 -25.38
CA PRO A 156 -7.16 14.73 -25.29
C PRO A 156 -7.50 13.80 -24.11
N LEU A 157 -7.59 14.37 -22.91
CA LEU A 157 -8.08 13.69 -21.71
C LEU A 157 -9.60 13.64 -21.86
N PRO A 158 -10.20 12.46 -22.02
CA PRO A 158 -11.64 12.38 -22.12
C PRO A 158 -12.30 12.91 -20.84
N HIS A 159 -13.30 13.77 -21.01
CA HIS A 159 -14.07 14.49 -19.99
C HIS A 159 -13.64 14.23 -18.53
N ILE A 160 -12.76 15.10 -18.05
CA ILE A 160 -12.23 15.20 -16.67
C ILE A 160 -13.34 15.05 -15.62
N GLN A 161 -14.56 15.53 -15.88
CA GLN A 161 -15.69 15.45 -14.95
C GLN A 161 -16.18 14.02 -14.66
N THR A 162 -16.23 13.14 -15.67
CA THR A 162 -16.79 11.78 -15.52
C THR A 162 -15.78 10.87 -14.83
N THR A 163 -14.49 11.02 -15.16
CA THR A 163 -13.40 10.26 -14.56
C THR A 163 -13.08 10.74 -13.14
N ILE A 164 -13.25 12.03 -12.81
CA ILE A 164 -13.20 12.52 -11.42
C ILE A 164 -14.37 11.95 -10.62
N LYS A 165 -15.62 12.01 -11.11
CA LYS A 165 -16.77 11.44 -10.40
C LYS A 165 -16.63 9.94 -10.20
N ILE A 166 -16.07 9.21 -11.17
CA ILE A 166 -15.83 7.78 -11.04
C ILE A 166 -14.60 7.50 -10.18
N ALA A 167 -13.54 8.31 -10.20
CA ALA A 167 -12.42 8.18 -9.25
C ALA A 167 -12.80 8.58 -7.83
N GLU A 168 -13.76 9.50 -7.64
CA GLU A 168 -14.37 9.87 -6.36
C GLU A 168 -15.31 8.77 -5.90
N LYS A 169 -16.14 8.23 -6.79
CA LYS A 169 -17.04 7.11 -6.51
C LYS A 169 -16.29 5.79 -6.37
N LEU A 170 -15.12 5.64 -6.98
CA LEU A 170 -14.16 4.54 -6.78
C LEU A 170 -13.25 4.81 -5.61
N LYS A 171 -13.02 6.05 -5.18
CA LYS A 171 -12.46 6.39 -3.86
C LYS A 171 -13.48 6.18 -2.77
N GLU A 172 -14.77 6.37 -3.03
CA GLU A 172 -15.86 6.08 -2.11
C GLU A 172 -16.11 4.59 -2.08
N VAL A 173 -16.16 3.91 -3.22
CA VAL A 173 -16.23 2.44 -3.33
C VAL A 173 -14.91 1.81 -2.93
N GLU A 174 -13.73 2.43 -3.08
CA GLU A 174 -12.48 2.00 -2.44
C GLU A 174 -12.49 2.38 -0.99
N LEU A 175 -13.08 3.49 -0.53
CA LEU A 175 -13.25 3.71 0.91
C LEU A 175 -14.20 2.64 1.43
N GLU A 176 -15.22 2.22 0.68
CA GLU A 176 -16.22 1.23 1.04
C GLU A 176 -15.68 -0.19 0.89
N GLU A 177 -14.81 -0.47 -0.09
CA GLU A 177 -14.18 -1.74 -0.42
C GLU A 177 -12.86 -1.92 0.33
N PHE A 178 -12.11 -0.87 0.61
CA PHE A 178 -11.14 -0.82 1.69
C PHE A 178 -11.92 -0.98 2.97
N ARG A 179 -12.97 -0.21 3.28
CA ARG A 179 -13.81 -0.46 4.48
C ARG A 179 -14.32 -1.89 4.54
N LYS A 180 -14.65 -2.57 3.42
CA LYS A 180 -15.16 -3.98 3.26
C LYS A 180 -14.06 -5.07 3.22
N ARG A 181 -12.92 -4.87 2.56
CA ARG A 181 -11.74 -5.77 2.49
C ARG A 181 -10.86 -5.60 3.70
N SER A 182 -10.65 -4.35 4.12
CA SER A 182 -10.33 -4.04 5.50
C SER A 182 -11.40 -4.68 6.37
N LEU A 183 -12.73 -4.51 6.24
CA LEU A 183 -13.75 -5.26 7.06
C LEU A 183 -13.50 -6.76 7.14
N ASN A 184 -13.17 -7.48 6.08
CA ASN A 184 -12.93 -8.93 6.22
C ASN A 184 -11.58 -9.26 6.88
N MET A 185 -10.66 -8.29 6.98
CA MET A 185 -9.48 -8.31 7.85
C MET A 185 -9.68 -7.54 9.19
N TYR A 186 -10.76 -6.75 9.32
CA TYR A 186 -11.10 -5.71 10.31
C TYR A 186 -12.48 -5.97 10.96
N LEU A 187 -13.10 -7.14 10.78
CA LEU A 187 -14.32 -7.58 11.48
C LEU A 187 -13.96 -8.22 12.83
N LYS A 188 -12.86 -7.77 13.42
CA LYS A 188 -12.77 -7.57 14.85
C LYS A 188 -12.47 -6.12 15.25
N ILE A 189 -12.22 -5.20 14.32
CA ILE A 189 -11.82 -3.79 14.58
C ILE A 189 -12.98 -2.79 14.48
N THR A 190 -14.14 -3.13 13.90
CA THR A 190 -15.31 -2.23 13.90
C THR A 190 -16.03 -2.06 15.25
N GLU A 191 -15.51 -2.65 16.33
CA GLU A 191 -15.83 -2.24 17.71
C GLU A 191 -14.78 -1.28 18.33
N TYR A 192 -13.68 -0.93 17.64
CA TYR A 192 -12.59 -0.06 18.12
C TYR A 192 -12.48 1.27 17.37
N ARG A 193 -13.59 1.81 16.86
CA ARG A 193 -13.65 3.18 16.34
C ARG A 193 -13.33 4.15 17.48
N TYR A 194 -12.07 4.53 17.64
CA TYR A 194 -11.55 5.78 18.23
C TYR A 194 -10.08 5.57 18.60
N ILE A 195 -9.19 5.20 17.66
CA ILE A 195 -7.75 5.44 17.93
C ILE A 195 -7.52 6.92 17.63
N ASN A 196 -7.67 7.79 18.63
CA ASN A 196 -7.36 9.21 18.48
C ASN A 196 -5.88 9.39 18.10
N HIS A 197 -5.62 10.01 16.95
CA HIS A 197 -4.29 10.40 16.47
C HIS A 197 -3.55 11.36 17.43
N GLU A 198 -4.25 11.92 18.42
CA GLU A 198 -3.69 12.78 19.47
C GLU A 198 -3.02 12.03 20.63
N MET A 199 -3.17 10.70 20.71
CA MET A 199 -2.59 9.91 21.81
C MET A 199 -1.13 9.60 21.55
N LYS A 200 -0.26 10.57 21.87
CA LYS A 200 1.20 10.42 21.78
C LYS A 200 1.70 9.68 23.02
N HIS A 201 2.36 8.53 22.84
CA HIS A 201 3.31 8.03 23.85
C HIS A 201 4.58 8.90 23.74
N PRO A 202 5.22 9.30 24.86
CA PRO A 202 6.38 10.20 24.82
C PRO A 202 7.52 9.64 23.97
N GLU A 203 7.73 8.32 24.01
CA GLU A 203 8.66 7.63 23.11
C GLU A 203 7.99 7.22 21.81
N LYS A 204 8.49 7.76 20.70
CA LYS A 204 8.00 7.50 19.33
C LYS A 204 7.99 6.02 18.96
N ARG A 205 9.05 5.28 19.29
CA ARG A 205 9.16 3.83 18.98
C ARG A 205 8.08 3.00 19.67
N VAL A 206 7.75 3.35 20.91
CA VAL A 206 6.68 2.69 21.66
C VAL A 206 5.31 3.06 21.08
N ALA A 207 5.12 4.33 20.69
CA ALA A 207 3.90 4.77 20.01
C ALA A 207 3.64 3.97 18.72
N ASP A 208 4.67 3.78 17.89
CA ASP A 208 4.57 3.04 16.63
C ASP A 208 4.17 1.58 16.85
N ILE A 209 4.70 0.94 17.89
CA ILE A 209 4.40 -0.47 18.19
C ILE A 209 3.01 -0.61 18.77
N ILE A 210 2.58 0.28 19.66
CA ILE A 210 1.20 0.30 20.15
C ILE A 210 0.23 0.51 18.98
N PHE A 211 0.56 1.42 18.06
CA PHE A 211 -0.23 1.63 16.85
C PHE A 211 -0.34 0.34 16.02
N ARG A 212 0.78 -0.36 15.77
CA ARG A 212 0.76 -1.66 15.07
C ARG A 212 -0.04 -2.73 15.82
N ILE A 213 0.09 -2.83 17.14
CA ILE A 213 -0.68 -3.76 17.98
C ILE A 213 -2.18 -3.48 17.84
N ARG A 214 -2.59 -2.22 17.99
CA ARG A 214 -4.00 -1.81 17.94
C ARG A 214 -4.63 -1.92 16.56
N THR A 215 -3.82 -1.76 15.52
CA THR A 215 -4.26 -1.91 14.12
C THR A 215 -4.11 -3.34 13.60
N GLY A 216 -3.56 -4.27 14.39
CA GLY A 216 -3.34 -5.66 13.98
C GLY A 216 -2.15 -5.87 13.04
N HIS A 217 -1.28 -4.87 12.86
CA HIS A 217 -0.09 -4.90 12.00
C HIS A 217 1.22 -5.19 12.76
N ALA A 218 1.13 -5.63 14.02
CA ALA A 218 2.31 -6.04 14.78
C ALA A 218 2.99 -7.23 14.11
N LYS A 219 4.32 -7.21 14.01
CA LYS A 219 5.13 -8.23 13.33
C LYS A 219 5.26 -9.54 14.11
N THR A 220 4.13 -10.12 14.48
CA THR A 220 4.05 -11.46 15.07
C THR A 220 4.55 -12.52 14.08
N LYS A 221 5.06 -13.67 14.55
CA LYS A 221 5.51 -14.72 13.61
C LYS A 221 4.41 -15.21 12.68
N LYS A 222 3.13 -15.22 13.10
CA LYS A 222 2.00 -15.48 12.20
C LYS A 222 1.99 -14.54 11.00
N ILE A 223 2.14 -13.23 11.24
CA ILE A 223 2.17 -12.22 10.18
C ILE A 223 3.45 -12.34 9.34
N LEU A 224 4.60 -12.56 9.97
CA LEU A 224 5.88 -12.73 9.27
C LEU A 224 5.91 -13.99 8.39
N LYS A 225 5.29 -15.09 8.81
CA LYS A 225 5.13 -16.30 7.98
C LYS A 225 4.24 -16.04 6.79
N ARG A 226 3.12 -15.33 7.00
CA ARG A 226 2.23 -14.91 5.90
C ARG A 226 2.94 -14.03 4.86
N TRP A 227 3.97 -13.27 5.28
CA TRP A 227 4.80 -12.45 4.39
C TRP A 227 6.04 -13.19 3.85
N ASN A 228 6.13 -14.51 4.05
CA ASN A 228 7.31 -15.32 3.66
C ASN A 228 8.64 -14.84 4.27
N VAL A 229 8.59 -14.08 5.38
CA VAL A 229 9.79 -13.61 6.11
C VAL A 229 10.27 -14.66 7.12
N LYS A 230 9.36 -15.50 7.63
CA LYS A 230 9.69 -16.62 8.53
C LYS A 230 9.05 -17.91 8.04
N TYR A 231 9.77 -19.02 8.19
CA TYR A 231 9.25 -20.34 7.82
C TYR A 231 8.19 -20.86 8.82
N SER A 232 8.34 -20.54 10.11
CA SER A 232 7.39 -20.96 11.17
C SER A 232 6.71 -19.76 11.83
N SER A 233 5.43 -19.98 12.14
CA SER A 233 4.55 -19.08 12.88
C SER A 233 4.61 -19.32 14.40
N ASP A 234 5.34 -20.34 14.85
CA ASP A 234 5.13 -20.88 16.19
C ASP A 234 6.03 -20.19 17.21
N CYS A 235 5.49 -19.97 18.41
CA CYS A 235 6.25 -19.41 19.52
C CYS A 235 7.38 -20.36 19.91
N ASN A 236 8.61 -19.85 20.02
CA ASN A 236 9.78 -20.68 20.38
C ASN A 236 9.67 -21.30 21.79
N VAL A 237 8.83 -20.74 22.66
CA VAL A 237 8.67 -21.20 24.05
C VAL A 237 7.44 -22.10 24.19
N CYS A 238 6.35 -21.75 23.53
CA CYS A 238 5.06 -22.42 23.74
C CYS A 238 4.70 -23.43 22.64
N GLY A 239 5.37 -23.41 21.48
CA GLY A 239 5.09 -24.32 20.37
C GLY A 239 3.76 -24.10 19.64
N VAL A 240 2.99 -23.07 20.00
CA VAL A 240 1.71 -22.72 19.37
C VAL A 240 1.86 -21.50 18.47
N GLU A 241 0.90 -21.27 17.57
CA GLU A 241 0.91 -20.13 16.64
C GLU A 241 1.03 -18.78 17.39
N GLU A 242 2.10 -18.04 17.12
CA GLU A 242 2.38 -16.75 17.76
C GLU A 242 1.59 -15.63 17.05
N ASN A 243 0.50 -15.23 17.68
CA ASN A 243 -0.32 -14.08 17.32
C ASN A 243 -0.46 -13.11 18.52
N LEU A 244 -1.14 -11.97 18.36
CA LEU A 244 -1.28 -10.98 19.45
C LEU A 244 -2.01 -11.51 20.69
N GLN A 245 -3.02 -12.36 20.48
CA GLN A 245 -3.73 -13.03 21.57
C GLN A 245 -2.74 -13.88 22.38
N HIS A 246 -1.94 -14.69 21.69
CA HIS A 246 -0.88 -15.46 22.33
C HIS A 246 0.10 -14.57 23.07
N ILE A 247 0.70 -13.57 22.40
CA ILE A 247 1.74 -12.71 22.98
C ILE A 247 1.24 -11.94 24.22
N ILE A 248 0.05 -11.34 24.16
CA ILE A 248 -0.44 -10.43 25.20
C ILE A 248 -1.16 -11.19 26.32
N MET A 249 -1.87 -12.28 26.00
CA MET A 249 -2.80 -12.91 26.95
C MET A 249 -2.34 -14.27 27.48
N GLU A 250 -1.47 -15.01 26.76
CA GLU A 250 -1.29 -16.46 27.01
C GLU A 250 0.17 -16.90 27.12
N CYS A 251 1.10 -16.25 26.42
CA CYS A 251 2.47 -16.71 26.25
C CYS A 251 3.18 -16.79 27.61
N LYS A 252 3.72 -17.97 27.95
CA LYS A 252 4.43 -18.22 29.22
C LYS A 252 5.66 -17.33 29.39
N LYS A 253 6.33 -16.99 28.29
CA LYS A 253 7.48 -16.08 28.27
C LYS A 253 7.19 -14.71 28.89
N TYR A 254 5.95 -14.25 28.79
CA TYR A 254 5.55 -12.89 29.18
C TYR A 254 4.66 -12.85 30.43
N GLU A 255 4.56 -13.95 31.19
CA GLU A 255 3.66 -14.08 32.35
C GLU A 255 3.84 -12.97 33.39
N THR A 256 5.09 -12.68 33.79
CA THR A 256 5.38 -11.68 34.82
C THR A 256 4.99 -10.27 34.38
N ALA A 257 5.30 -9.89 33.13
CA ALA A 257 4.91 -8.60 32.57
C ALA A 257 3.39 -8.49 32.36
N ARG A 258 2.74 -9.59 31.93
CA ARG A 258 1.30 -9.69 31.76
C ARG A 258 0.57 -9.52 33.10
N SER A 259 1.09 -10.11 34.17
CA SER A 259 0.53 -9.97 35.52
C SER A 259 0.52 -8.50 35.97
N ARG A 260 1.63 -7.77 35.76
CA ARG A 260 1.71 -6.31 36.04
C ARG A 260 0.76 -5.50 35.17
N LEU A 261 0.65 -5.84 33.88
CA LEU A 261 -0.29 -5.21 32.96
C LEU A 261 -1.72 -5.40 33.46
N LYS A 262 -2.10 -6.64 33.80
CA LYS A 262 -3.43 -6.99 34.30
C LYS A 262 -3.79 -6.20 35.56
N GLU A 263 -2.87 -6.10 36.52
CA GLU A 263 -3.08 -5.33 37.75
C GLU A 263 -3.39 -3.86 37.48
N LYS A 264 -2.60 -3.21 36.61
CA LYS A 264 -2.80 -1.79 36.25
C LYS A 264 -4.12 -1.55 35.52
N VAL A 265 -4.45 -2.43 34.59
CA VAL A 265 -5.67 -2.35 33.78
C VAL A 265 -6.91 -2.49 34.66
N ILE A 266 -6.91 -3.45 35.59
CA ILE A 266 -8.02 -3.64 36.54
C ILE A 266 -8.14 -2.46 37.50
N LYS A 267 -7.02 -1.91 38.00
CA LYS A 267 -7.01 -0.72 38.88
C LYS A 267 -7.60 0.54 38.20
N SER A 268 -7.53 0.64 36.88
CA SER A 268 -8.17 1.70 36.09
C SER A 268 -9.61 1.37 35.68
N ASP A 269 -10.23 0.35 36.29
CA ASP A 269 -11.60 -0.06 35.99
C ASP A 269 -11.78 -0.43 34.50
N ILE A 270 -10.81 -1.18 33.95
CA ILE A 270 -10.84 -1.70 32.58
C ILE A 270 -10.80 -3.23 32.65
N GLN A 271 -11.65 -3.90 31.86
CA GLN A 271 -11.62 -5.35 31.79
C GLN A 271 -10.32 -5.84 31.15
N PHE A 272 -9.65 -6.81 31.79
CA PHE A 272 -8.43 -7.39 31.24
C PHE A 272 -8.72 -8.42 30.15
N ARG A 273 -8.96 -7.91 28.95
CA ARG A 273 -9.30 -8.66 27.74
C ARG A 273 -8.64 -7.95 26.56
N ILE A 274 -8.30 -8.71 25.52
CA ILE A 274 -7.54 -8.16 24.40
C ILE A 274 -8.25 -6.96 23.75
N LYS A 275 -9.57 -7.03 23.61
CA LYS A 275 -10.39 -5.99 22.96
C LYS A 275 -10.30 -4.63 23.68
N GLU A 276 -10.35 -4.62 25.00
CA GLU A 276 -10.22 -3.40 25.81
C GLU A 276 -8.79 -2.84 25.73
N LEU A 277 -7.76 -3.70 25.77
CA LEU A 277 -6.36 -3.30 25.59
C LEU A 277 -6.12 -2.67 24.21
N LEU A 278 -6.73 -3.22 23.16
CA LEU A 278 -6.62 -2.71 21.80
C LEU A 278 -7.41 -1.41 21.57
N GLY A 279 -8.28 -1.01 22.50
CA GLY A 279 -8.91 0.32 22.50
C GLY A 279 -10.43 0.36 22.64
N LYS A 280 -11.14 -0.75 22.89
CA LYS A 280 -12.59 -0.74 23.20
C LYS A 280 -12.82 -0.34 24.64
N VAL A 281 -12.45 0.89 24.95
CA VAL A 281 -12.67 1.55 26.22
C VAL A 281 -13.13 2.98 25.94
N ALA A 282 -13.77 3.60 26.93
CA ALA A 282 -14.17 5.01 26.83
C ALA A 282 -12.95 5.91 26.51
N LYS A 283 -13.20 7.02 25.80
CA LYS A 283 -12.15 7.93 25.28
C LYS A 283 -11.14 8.39 26.34
N ASN A 284 -11.60 8.62 27.57
CA ASN A 284 -10.75 8.98 28.72
C ASN A 284 -9.82 7.84 29.17
N LYS A 285 -10.26 6.57 29.07
CA LYS A 285 -9.50 5.36 29.46
C LYS A 285 -8.52 4.87 28.38
N GLN A 286 -8.61 5.39 27.16
CA GLN A 286 -7.70 5.01 26.07
C GLN A 286 -6.25 5.41 26.31
N ARG A 287 -6.02 6.54 27.01
CA ARG A 287 -4.66 6.98 27.38
C ARG A 287 -3.99 6.01 28.36
N GLU A 288 -4.76 5.45 29.28
CA GLU A 288 -4.28 4.47 30.25
C GLU A 288 -3.87 3.17 29.57
N THR A 289 -4.70 2.66 28.65
CA THR A 289 -4.36 1.45 27.88
C THR A 289 -3.13 1.64 26.99
N VAL A 290 -2.92 2.83 26.39
CA VAL A 290 -1.67 3.15 25.66
C VAL A 290 -0.49 3.09 26.61
N LYS A 291 -0.59 3.76 27.76
CA LYS A 291 0.49 3.83 28.76
C LYS A 291 0.87 2.43 29.25
N TYR A 292 -0.12 1.61 29.61
CA TYR A 292 0.14 0.28 30.17
C TYR A 292 0.64 -0.72 29.12
N LEU A 293 0.11 -0.69 27.90
CA LEU A 293 0.66 -1.48 26.80
C LEU A 293 2.08 -1.04 26.44
N GLY A 294 2.37 0.26 26.48
CA GLY A 294 3.71 0.78 26.26
C GLY A 294 4.71 0.21 27.27
N GLN A 295 4.34 0.19 28.56
CA GLN A 295 5.17 -0.43 29.58
C GLN A 295 5.31 -1.94 29.36
N TYR A 296 4.23 -2.64 29.01
CA TYR A 296 4.28 -4.07 28.71
C TYR A 296 5.26 -4.39 27.57
N VAL A 297 5.21 -3.63 26.48
CA VAL A 297 6.12 -3.80 25.33
C VAL A 297 7.58 -3.61 25.73
N LYS A 298 7.86 -2.66 26.63
CA LYS A 298 9.21 -2.42 27.16
C LYS A 298 9.67 -3.57 28.06
N ASP A 299 8.85 -3.94 29.05
CA ASP A 299 9.16 -4.98 30.03
C ASP A 299 9.42 -6.36 29.38
N THR A 300 8.87 -6.59 28.19
CA THR A 300 8.96 -7.85 27.45
C THR A 300 10.04 -7.85 26.36
N GLY A 301 10.70 -6.72 26.11
CA GLY A 301 11.64 -6.54 24.99
C GLY A 301 10.96 -6.64 23.62
N LEU A 302 9.64 -6.53 23.54
CA LEU A 302 8.90 -6.58 22.28
C LEU A 302 9.10 -5.32 21.41
N ILE A 303 9.77 -4.31 21.95
CA ILE A 303 10.05 -3.03 21.28
C ILE A 303 10.90 -3.17 20.00
N ASP A 304 11.63 -4.28 19.87
CA ASP A 304 12.51 -4.54 18.73
C ASP A 304 11.96 -5.62 17.78
N VAL A 305 10.87 -6.26 18.18
CA VAL A 305 10.36 -7.47 17.52
C VAL A 305 9.02 -7.21 16.81
N LEU A 306 8.15 -6.33 17.36
CA LEU A 306 6.83 -6.02 16.82
C LEU A 306 6.79 -4.79 15.89
#